data_AF-B4H3I5-F1
#
_entry.id   AF-B4H3I5-F1
#
_cell.length_a   1.000
_cell.length_b   1.000
_cell.length_c   1.000
_cell.angle_alpha   90.00
_cell.angle_beta   90.00
_cell.angle_gamma   90.00
#
_symmetry.space_group_name_H-M   'P 1'
#
loop_
_entity.id
_entity.type
_entity.pdbx_description
1 polymer ?
#
loop_
_entity_poly.entity_id
_entity_poly.type
_entity_poly.pdbx_seq_one_letter_code
_entity_poly.pdbx_strand_id
1 'polypeptide(L)'
;MSLPQDSYNNEPIGDWQKLKLLLWKNWTLQWNQKIQLMFALALPVLFLLLIVTLRVLVEPVSMPVVRYPPVSISDMNLFKKSVIHGNLIMHDNGSLNIPKNILCYTPDSSVNRAIITAATMRLRLLSWRSYDTASHMEYDLITHNYLAGVEFEILLGQNGAGKTTTIHMLTGIIQPSDGTAFLNGYDIRHQLASARRSLGICPQQNILFNNMTVRDHIKFFSKLKGVRGSTAVNWEVSKYMRLMELEDKSRIAADKLSGGMKRKLSLCCALCGNTSIVLCDEASAGVDAAGRRSLWELLQAEKIGRTVLLTTHYMDEADVLGDRIAILCDAALPLSYTLSSFFSDGATGFTRTVIATTLTGTGLFMLVLALSFEAFQLKHIAVQLAWYFRVFPHYCLASAVHHIHIGFNIRRGCNFAAVRKLPRTVRCRTVPVCCNISGYFGWRHPGVLPEIAYLSAVATFLLLLLMIVDAKMCTCGAGCAPFKLLCSIGKRRRTKDQSNFDNEDVKKENFFIKNMTLSQRKKMPLLVDGISKRYGKYFVVKDLSFYVTHAECFGLLGINGAGKDHNIFGCSQAMRE
;
A
#
# COMPACT_ATOMS: atom_id res chain seq x y z
N MET A 1 -34.81 -44.70 -28.85
CA MET A 1 -34.56 -43.92 -30.08
C MET A 1 -33.09 -43.54 -30.06
N SER A 2 -32.36 -44.06 -31.03
CA SER A 2 -30.90 -44.03 -31.16
C SER A 2 -30.34 -42.61 -31.32
N LEU A 3 -29.21 -42.36 -30.67
CA LEU A 3 -28.35 -41.20 -30.94
C LEU A 3 -27.81 -41.27 -32.38
N PRO A 4 -27.76 -40.15 -33.13
CA PRO A 4 -26.90 -40.05 -34.30
C PRO A 4 -25.46 -39.76 -33.83
N GLN A 5 -24.54 -40.64 -34.20
CA GLN A 5 -23.12 -40.36 -34.22
C GLN A 5 -22.82 -39.49 -35.45
N ASP A 6 -22.67 -38.18 -35.25
CA ASP A 6 -22.08 -37.31 -36.26
C ASP A 6 -20.62 -36.98 -35.89
N SER A 7 -19.75 -37.46 -36.77
CA SER A 7 -18.32 -37.22 -36.88
C SER A 7 -17.97 -35.73 -36.81
N TYR A 8 -17.28 -35.32 -35.75
CA TYR A 8 -16.70 -33.98 -35.67
C TYR A 8 -15.41 -33.92 -36.51
N ASN A 9 -15.52 -33.34 -37.70
CA ASN A 9 -14.39 -32.78 -38.42
C ASN A 9 -13.80 -31.61 -37.61
N ASN A 10 -12.53 -31.72 -37.24
CA ASN A 10 -11.75 -30.64 -36.64
C ASN A 10 -11.35 -29.62 -37.72
N GLU A 11 -12.30 -28.82 -38.20
CA GLU A 11 -11.96 -27.58 -38.89
C GLU A 11 -11.72 -26.46 -37.85
N PRO A 12 -10.69 -25.62 -38.01
CA PRO A 12 -10.43 -24.51 -37.09
C PRO A 12 -11.59 -23.52 -37.16
N ILE A 13 -12.41 -23.50 -36.10
CA ILE A 13 -13.49 -22.53 -35.92
C ILE A 13 -12.88 -21.12 -36.06
N GLY A 14 -13.29 -20.39 -37.09
CA GLY A 14 -12.81 -19.05 -37.35
C GLY A 14 -13.10 -18.10 -36.17
N ASP A 15 -12.20 -17.14 -35.93
CA ASP A 15 -12.27 -16.26 -34.75
C ASP A 15 -13.60 -15.50 -34.65
N TRP A 16 -14.26 -15.25 -35.77
CA TRP A 16 -15.59 -14.68 -35.82
C TRP A 16 -16.68 -15.59 -35.23
N GLN A 17 -16.63 -16.88 -35.51
CA GLN A 17 -17.56 -17.85 -34.92
C GLN A 17 -17.29 -18.02 -33.42
N LYS A 18 -16.02 -17.99 -32.99
CA LYS A 18 -15.66 -17.96 -31.55
C LYS A 18 -16.20 -16.70 -30.86
N LEU A 19 -16.05 -15.52 -31.47
CA LEU A 19 -16.59 -14.27 -30.94
C LEU A 19 -18.11 -14.33 -30.81
N LYS A 20 -18.80 -14.84 -31.84
CA LYS A 20 -20.26 -14.98 -31.84
C LYS A 20 -20.75 -15.94 -30.76
N LEU A 21 -20.03 -17.05 -30.55
CA LEU A 21 -20.28 -18.00 -29.48
C LEU A 21 -20.02 -17.39 -28.09
N LEU A 22 -18.94 -16.63 -27.93
CA LEU A 22 -18.61 -15.94 -26.69
C LEU A 22 -19.66 -14.87 -26.35
N LEU A 23 -20.07 -14.06 -27.33
CA LEU A 23 -21.12 -13.06 -27.16
C LEU A 23 -22.46 -13.71 -26.81
N TRP A 24 -22.84 -14.78 -27.51
CA TRP A 24 -24.10 -15.47 -27.24
C TRP A 24 -24.11 -16.15 -25.86
N LYS A 25 -22.98 -16.76 -25.45
CA LYS A 25 -22.82 -17.40 -24.14
C LYS A 25 -22.78 -16.38 -23.00
N ASN A 26 -22.15 -15.22 -23.22
CA ASN A 26 -22.12 -14.11 -22.27
C ASN A 26 -23.50 -13.44 -22.16
N TRP A 27 -24.21 -13.29 -23.28
CA TRP A 27 -25.58 -12.78 -23.32
C TRP A 27 -26.56 -13.69 -22.58
N THR A 28 -26.50 -15.01 -22.79
CA THR A 28 -27.34 -15.98 -22.08
C THR A 28 -27.03 -16.06 -20.58
N LEU A 29 -25.74 -15.92 -20.18
CA LEU A 29 -25.34 -15.82 -18.77
C LEU A 29 -25.86 -14.55 -18.10
N GLN A 30 -25.83 -13.40 -18.79
CA GLN A 30 -26.35 -12.13 -18.25
C GLN A 30 -27.88 -12.07 -18.22
N TRP A 31 -28.57 -12.72 -19.18
CA TRP A 31 -30.04 -12.75 -19.23
C TRP A 31 -30.68 -13.52 -18.07
N ASN A 32 -29.93 -14.39 -17.40
CA ASN A 32 -30.37 -15.07 -16.17
C ASN A 32 -30.34 -14.16 -14.93
N GLN A 33 -29.78 -12.94 -15.02
CA GLN A 33 -29.75 -11.95 -13.94
C GLN A 33 -30.41 -10.62 -14.38
N LYS A 34 -31.65 -10.70 -14.89
CA LYS A 34 -32.40 -9.58 -15.48
C LYS A 34 -32.40 -8.31 -14.61
N ILE A 35 -32.50 -8.46 -13.29
CA ILE A 35 -32.51 -7.33 -12.34
C ILE A 35 -31.13 -6.66 -12.28
N GLN A 36 -30.04 -7.44 -12.25
CA GLN A 36 -28.67 -6.93 -12.17
C GLN A 36 -28.24 -6.23 -13.46
N LEU A 37 -28.66 -6.74 -14.62
CA LEU A 37 -28.41 -6.10 -15.92
C LEU A 37 -29.15 -4.76 -16.04
N MET A 38 -30.41 -4.70 -15.59
CA MET A 38 -31.19 -3.46 -15.56
C MET A 38 -30.53 -2.38 -14.69
N PHE A 39 -30.06 -2.75 -13.49
CA PHE A 39 -29.33 -1.82 -12.63
C PHE A 39 -27.98 -1.38 -13.24
N ALA A 40 -27.24 -2.31 -13.85
CA ALA A 40 -25.94 -2.02 -14.47
C ALA A 40 -26.04 -1.08 -15.68
N LEU A 41 -27.15 -1.12 -16.43
CA LEU A 41 -27.42 -0.21 -17.55
C LEU A 41 -28.05 1.12 -17.11
N ALA A 42 -28.90 1.12 -16.07
CA ALA A 42 -29.59 2.33 -15.62
C ALA A 42 -28.69 3.28 -14.81
N LEU A 43 -27.76 2.74 -14.00
CA LEU A 43 -26.93 3.54 -13.10
C LEU A 43 -26.00 4.53 -13.86
N PRO A 44 -25.27 4.13 -14.91
CA PRO A 44 -24.40 5.04 -15.66
C PRO A 44 -25.18 6.16 -16.36
N VAL A 45 -26.36 5.84 -16.89
CA VAL A 45 -27.24 6.80 -17.58
C VAL A 45 -27.79 7.82 -16.59
N LEU A 46 -28.18 7.39 -15.38
CA LEU A 46 -28.65 8.27 -14.32
C LEU A 46 -27.53 9.22 -13.83
N PHE A 47 -26.30 8.71 -13.67
CA PHE A 47 -25.15 9.53 -13.30
C PHE A 47 -24.75 10.54 -14.38
N LEU A 48 -24.81 10.14 -15.66
CA LEU A 48 -24.57 11.06 -16.78
C LEU A 48 -25.61 12.18 -16.82
N LEU A 49 -26.90 11.84 -16.63
CA LEU A 49 -27.97 12.83 -16.53
C LEU A 49 -27.72 13.80 -15.37
N LEU A 50 -27.38 13.30 -14.18
CA LEU A 50 -27.07 14.12 -13.01
C LEU A 50 -25.91 15.09 -13.26
N ILE A 51 -24.80 14.62 -13.86
CA ILE A 51 -23.64 15.45 -14.18
C ILE A 51 -24.00 16.53 -15.19
N VAL A 52 -24.79 16.19 -16.21
CA VAL A 52 -25.27 17.18 -17.20
C VAL A 52 -26.17 18.22 -16.53
N THR A 53 -27.10 17.81 -15.65
CA THR A 53 -27.96 18.75 -14.92
C THR A 53 -27.14 19.68 -14.00
N LEU A 54 -26.15 19.14 -13.29
CA LEU A 54 -25.23 19.93 -12.46
C LEU A 54 -24.43 20.94 -13.29
N ARG A 55 -23.95 20.53 -14.47
CA ARG A 55 -23.17 21.41 -15.36
C ARG A 55 -24.03 22.54 -15.95
N VAL A 56 -25.32 22.29 -16.16
CA VAL A 56 -26.28 23.32 -16.63
C VAL A 56 -26.64 24.29 -15.50
N LEU A 57 -26.68 23.83 -14.25
CA LEU A 57 -27.01 24.67 -13.08
C LEU A 57 -25.83 25.51 -12.55
N VAL A 58 -24.60 25.24 -12.99
CA VAL A 58 -23.40 25.96 -12.55
C VAL A 58 -22.89 26.84 -13.70
N GLU A 59 -23.22 28.13 -13.66
CA GLU A 59 -22.67 29.10 -14.59
C GLU A 59 -21.17 29.35 -14.30
N PRO A 60 -20.27 29.17 -15.28
CA PRO A 60 -18.84 29.37 -15.07
C PRO A 60 -18.52 30.86 -14.90
N VAL A 61 -17.92 31.21 -13.77
CA VAL A 61 -17.41 32.58 -13.53
C VAL A 61 -16.10 32.77 -14.28
N SER A 62 -16.17 33.48 -15.41
CA SER A 62 -15.00 33.89 -16.20
C SER A 62 -14.27 35.03 -15.50
N MET A 63 -13.12 34.76 -14.88
CA MET A 63 -12.22 35.80 -14.40
C MET A 63 -11.22 36.20 -15.50
N PRO A 64 -10.91 37.49 -15.67
CA PRO A 64 -9.94 37.95 -16.66
C PRO A 64 -8.54 37.39 -16.35
N VAL A 65 -7.79 37.05 -17.40
CA VAL A 65 -6.43 36.51 -17.28
C VAL A 65 -5.50 37.58 -16.70
N VAL A 66 -5.03 37.37 -15.47
CA VAL A 66 -3.98 38.20 -14.87
C VAL A 66 -2.63 37.63 -15.28
N ARG A 67 -1.88 38.34 -16.13
CA ARG A 67 -0.49 37.99 -16.48
C ARG A 67 0.47 38.76 -15.60
N TYR A 68 1.29 38.04 -14.84
CA TYR A 68 2.38 38.62 -14.08
C TYR A 68 3.67 38.62 -14.90
N PRO A 69 4.53 39.66 -14.77
CA PRO A 69 5.84 39.67 -15.41
C PRO A 69 6.71 38.52 -14.86
N PRO A 70 7.52 37.86 -15.70
CA PRO A 70 8.41 36.78 -15.26
C PRO A 70 9.47 37.33 -14.30
N VAL A 71 9.53 36.79 -13.09
CA VAL A 71 10.52 37.16 -12.06
C VAL A 71 11.64 36.13 -12.03
N SER A 72 12.89 36.58 -11.98
CA SER A 72 14.05 35.69 -11.89
C SER A 72 14.06 34.93 -10.56
N ILE A 73 14.06 33.59 -10.62
CA ILE A 73 14.13 32.70 -9.44
C ILE A 73 15.45 32.89 -8.67
N SER A 74 16.50 33.39 -9.32
CA SER A 74 17.81 33.60 -8.71
C SER A 74 17.89 34.79 -7.76
N ASP A 75 16.92 35.70 -7.76
CA ASP A 75 16.97 36.93 -6.96
C ASP A 75 15.74 37.07 -6.05
N MET A 76 15.76 36.31 -4.94
CA MET A 76 14.67 36.23 -3.96
C MET A 76 14.30 37.58 -3.31
N ASN A 77 15.17 38.59 -3.41
CA ASN A 77 14.91 39.95 -2.93
C ASN A 77 13.82 40.67 -3.75
N LEU A 78 13.73 40.41 -5.06
CA LEU A 78 12.69 40.98 -5.93
C LEU A 78 11.31 40.33 -5.66
N PHE A 79 11.30 39.01 -5.47
CA PHE A 79 10.11 38.26 -5.02
C PHE A 79 9.63 38.75 -3.64
N LYS A 80 10.56 39.03 -2.71
CA LYS A 80 10.24 39.56 -1.39
C LYS A 80 9.56 40.93 -1.45
N LYS A 81 10.03 41.84 -2.32
CA LYS A 81 9.47 43.19 -2.43
C LYS A 81 8.04 43.18 -2.98
N SER A 82 7.73 42.26 -3.90
CA SER A 82 6.38 42.09 -4.45
C SER A 82 5.42 41.37 -3.49
N VAL A 83 5.88 40.35 -2.75
CA VAL A 83 5.05 39.63 -1.75
C VAL A 83 4.65 40.53 -0.58
N ILE A 84 5.58 41.36 -0.08
CA ILE A 84 5.31 42.31 1.02
C ILE A 84 4.28 43.38 0.61
N HIS A 85 4.28 43.81 -0.66
CA HIS A 85 3.28 44.77 -1.15
C HIS A 85 1.94 44.12 -1.50
N GLY A 86 1.90 42.82 -1.82
CA GLY A 86 0.72 42.13 -2.34
C GLY A 86 -0.17 41.43 -1.30
N ASN A 87 0.38 40.96 -0.17
CA ASN A 87 -0.39 40.17 0.80
C ASN A 87 -0.06 40.58 2.25
N LEU A 88 -0.70 41.63 2.73
CA LEU A 88 -0.82 41.92 4.16
C LEU A 88 -2.11 41.28 4.69
N ILE A 89 -2.10 39.96 4.84
CA ILE A 89 -3.21 39.25 5.50
C ILE A 89 -2.99 39.37 7.01
N MET A 90 -3.84 40.13 7.69
CA MET A 90 -3.87 40.20 9.15
C MET A 90 -4.40 38.88 9.71
N HIS A 91 -3.72 38.32 10.71
CA HIS A 91 -4.29 37.24 11.53
C HIS A 91 -5.40 37.82 12.44
N ASP A 92 -6.38 37.00 12.83
CA ASP A 92 -7.48 37.38 13.76
C ASP A 92 -7.00 37.93 15.12
N ASN A 93 -5.72 37.70 15.46
CA ASN A 93 -5.07 38.21 16.67
C ASN A 93 -4.39 39.58 16.51
N GLY A 94 -4.52 40.23 15.34
CA GLY A 94 -3.94 41.55 15.06
C GLY A 94 -2.44 41.55 14.70
N SER A 95 -1.82 40.39 14.50
CA SER A 95 -0.43 40.28 14.05
C SER A 95 -0.31 40.31 12.52
N LEU A 96 0.67 41.06 12.00
CA LEU A 96 1.00 41.09 10.58
C LEU A 96 1.64 39.75 10.18
N ASN A 97 1.05 39.05 9.20
CA ASN A 97 1.60 37.81 8.66
C ASN A 97 2.78 38.08 7.71
N ILE A 98 3.95 38.38 8.26
CA ILE A 98 5.16 38.64 7.48
C ILE A 98 5.89 37.31 7.25
N PRO A 99 6.12 36.90 5.98
CA PRO A 99 6.88 35.69 5.69
C PRO A 99 8.30 35.80 6.24
N LYS A 100 8.71 34.80 7.03
CA LYS A 100 10.03 34.72 7.64
C LYS A 100 10.97 33.88 6.77
N ASN A 101 12.09 34.47 6.35
CA ASN A 101 13.10 33.84 5.48
C ASN A 101 13.96 32.79 6.23
N ILE A 102 13.32 31.78 6.80
CA ILE A 102 13.95 30.70 7.55
C ILE A 102 13.77 29.39 6.79
N LEU A 103 14.86 28.64 6.61
CA LEU A 103 14.83 27.32 5.99
C LEU A 103 14.69 26.24 7.06
N CYS A 104 13.57 25.53 7.04
CA CYS A 104 13.32 24.43 7.95
C CYS A 104 13.80 23.12 7.33
N TYR A 105 14.29 22.17 8.13
CA TYR A 105 14.57 20.82 7.63
C TYR A 105 14.36 19.73 8.68
N THR A 106 14.13 18.52 8.20
CA THR A 106 14.01 17.29 9.00
C THR A 106 14.64 16.11 8.24
N PRO A 107 15.20 15.09 8.90
CA PRO A 107 15.52 15.05 10.32
C PRO A 107 16.85 15.76 10.63
N ASP A 108 17.04 16.16 11.89
CA ASP A 108 18.30 16.74 12.36
C ASP A 108 19.43 15.70 12.27
N SER A 109 20.42 16.00 11.44
CA SER A 109 21.60 15.16 11.22
C SER A 109 22.78 16.07 10.88
N SER A 110 23.99 15.66 11.25
CA SER A 110 25.22 16.43 10.97
C SER A 110 25.41 16.71 9.48
N VAL A 111 25.00 15.76 8.61
CA VAL A 111 25.06 15.90 7.15
C VAL A 111 24.02 16.89 6.64
N ASN A 112 22.77 16.73 7.06
CA ASN A 112 21.67 17.62 6.64
C ASN A 112 21.93 19.06 7.10
N ARG A 113 22.48 19.23 8.32
CA ARG A 113 22.90 20.52 8.85
C ARG A 113 23.95 21.20 7.98
N ALA A 114 24.95 20.45 7.50
CA ALA A 114 25.98 20.99 6.60
C ALA A 114 25.38 21.44 5.25
N ILE A 115 24.52 20.61 4.65
CA ILE A 115 23.83 20.92 3.38
C ILE A 115 22.97 22.17 3.52
N ILE A 116 22.14 22.22 4.57
CA ILE A 116 21.22 23.33 4.82
C ILE A 116 22.00 24.61 5.15
N THR A 117 23.12 24.52 5.88
CA THR A 117 23.96 25.69 6.15
C THR A 117 24.53 26.27 4.85
N ALA A 118 25.03 25.43 3.95
CA ALA A 118 25.52 25.86 2.64
C ALA A 118 24.40 26.44 1.76
N ALA A 119 23.21 25.83 1.76
CA ALA A 119 22.04 26.33 1.04
C ALA A 119 21.56 27.68 1.58
N THR A 120 21.49 27.83 2.91
CA THR A 120 21.11 29.07 3.60
C THR A 120 22.04 30.21 3.22
N MET A 121 23.36 29.97 3.16
CA MET A 121 24.34 30.97 2.73
C MET A 121 24.18 31.35 1.25
N ARG A 122 24.00 30.36 0.35
CA ARG A 122 23.84 30.61 -1.09
C ARG A 122 22.55 31.36 -1.42
N LEU A 123 21.47 31.03 -0.72
CA LEU A 123 20.15 31.64 -0.91
C LEU A 123 19.95 32.92 -0.09
N ARG A 124 20.97 33.36 0.68
CA ARG A 124 20.92 34.55 1.55
C ARG A 124 19.71 34.55 2.51
N LEU A 125 19.43 33.39 3.10
CA LEU A 125 18.34 33.22 4.07
C LEU A 125 18.77 33.71 5.46
N LEU A 126 17.79 34.05 6.31
CA LEU A 126 18.04 34.68 7.62
C LEU A 126 18.59 33.68 8.64
N SER A 127 18.06 32.46 8.65
CA SER A 127 18.55 31.35 9.47
C SER A 127 17.97 30.02 8.97
N TRP A 128 18.40 28.92 9.60
CA TRP A 128 17.80 27.61 9.41
C TRP A 128 17.32 27.03 10.74
N ARG A 129 16.36 26.12 10.70
CA ARG A 129 15.86 25.40 11.88
C ARG A 129 15.73 23.91 11.59
N SER A 130 16.23 23.07 12.50
CA SER A 130 16.06 21.63 12.44
C SER A 130 14.80 21.18 13.19
N TYR A 131 14.22 20.10 12.72
CA TYR A 131 13.10 19.40 13.34
C TYR A 131 13.37 17.90 13.32
N ASP A 132 12.83 17.18 14.31
CA ASP A 132 12.92 15.72 14.36
C ASP A 132 11.87 15.03 13.49
N THR A 133 10.74 15.68 13.23
CA THR A 133 9.60 15.13 12.46
C THR A 133 9.05 16.13 11.44
N ALA A 134 8.57 15.61 10.31
CA ALA A 134 7.96 16.41 9.24
C ALA A 134 6.67 17.11 9.70
N SER A 135 5.86 16.47 10.54
CA SER A 135 4.62 17.05 11.06
C SER A 135 4.87 18.25 11.97
N HIS A 136 5.91 18.21 12.80
CA HIS A 136 6.29 19.36 13.64
C HIS A 136 6.80 20.52 12.77
N MET A 137 7.62 20.21 11.76
CA MET A 137 8.08 21.19 10.78
C MET A 137 6.92 21.84 10.01
N GLU A 138 5.94 21.06 9.56
CA GLU A 138 4.76 21.53 8.82
C GLU A 138 3.89 22.47 9.67
N TYR A 139 3.60 22.07 10.91
CA TYR A 139 2.88 22.92 11.85
C TYR A 139 3.58 24.27 12.06
N ASP A 140 4.90 24.26 12.22
CA ASP A 140 5.69 25.46 12.43
C ASP A 140 5.82 26.33 11.18
N LEU A 141 5.89 25.73 9.99
CA LEU A 141 5.85 26.43 8.69
C LEU A 141 4.57 27.24 8.55
N ILE A 142 3.42 26.64 8.86
CA ILE A 142 2.10 27.27 8.73
C ILE A 142 1.89 28.33 9.80
N THR A 143 2.24 28.06 11.05
CA THR A 143 1.98 28.97 12.17
C THR A 143 2.88 30.19 12.17
N HIS A 144 4.15 30.04 11.77
CA HIS A 144 5.13 31.14 11.79
C HIS A 144 5.42 31.72 10.40
N ASN A 145 4.73 31.21 9.37
CA ASN A 145 4.90 31.59 7.97
C ASN A 145 6.36 31.55 7.52
N TYR A 146 7.03 30.43 7.82
CA TYR A 146 8.41 30.20 7.36
C TYR A 146 8.44 29.97 5.86
N LEU A 147 9.53 30.37 5.21
CA LEU A 147 9.67 30.37 3.75
C LEU A 147 9.53 28.98 3.12
N ALA A 148 10.22 27.98 3.66
CA ALA A 148 10.25 26.63 3.10
C ALA A 148 10.74 25.59 4.12
N GLY A 149 10.27 24.35 3.96
CA GLY A 149 10.76 23.17 4.67
C GLY A 149 11.34 22.14 3.70
N VAL A 150 12.44 21.51 4.09
CA VAL A 150 13.09 20.43 3.35
C VAL A 150 13.03 19.15 4.18
N GLU A 151 12.22 18.21 3.74
CA GLU A 151 12.24 16.85 4.26
C GLU A 151 13.31 16.03 3.54
N PHE A 152 14.37 15.66 4.26
CA PHE A 152 15.36 14.71 3.78
C PHE A 152 14.86 13.30 4.03
N GLU A 153 14.71 12.51 2.97
CA GLU A 153 14.46 11.08 3.12
C GLU A 153 15.63 10.45 3.89
N ILE A 154 15.41 9.99 5.12
CA ILE A 154 16.30 8.98 5.71
C ILE A 154 16.27 7.81 4.72
N LEU A 155 17.43 7.19 4.48
CA LEU A 155 17.58 5.95 3.71
C LEU A 155 16.91 4.73 4.40
N LEU A 156 15.80 4.96 5.11
CA LEU A 156 14.78 4.00 5.47
C LEU A 156 13.92 3.85 4.21
N GLY A 157 14.13 2.73 3.51
CA GLY A 157 13.48 2.46 2.22
C GLY A 157 12.00 2.79 2.22
N GLN A 158 11.53 3.27 1.07
CA GLN A 158 10.20 3.85 0.83
C GLN A 158 9.00 2.94 1.20
N ASN A 159 9.22 1.72 1.68
CA ASN A 159 8.21 0.78 2.16
C ASN A 159 8.63 0.13 3.50
N GLY A 160 8.06 0.60 4.61
CA GLY A 160 8.45 0.30 6.00
C GLY A 160 8.33 -1.14 6.50
N ALA A 161 8.14 -2.14 5.63
CA ALA A 161 8.19 -3.56 5.99
C ALA A 161 9.64 -4.09 6.12
N GLY A 162 10.63 -3.39 5.54
CA GLY A 162 12.05 -3.82 5.60
C GLY A 162 12.56 -4.56 4.36
N LYS A 163 11.76 -4.66 3.29
CA LYS A 163 12.07 -5.38 2.03
C LYS A 163 13.37 -4.91 1.36
N THR A 164 13.44 -3.62 1.02
CA THR A 164 14.62 -2.98 0.41
C THR A 164 15.83 -3.04 1.35
N THR A 165 15.60 -2.85 2.66
CA THR A 165 16.66 -2.96 3.67
C THR A 165 17.29 -4.36 3.68
N THR A 166 16.48 -5.41 3.54
CA THR A 166 16.97 -6.79 3.40
C THR A 166 17.81 -6.97 2.14
N ILE A 167 17.36 -6.50 0.97
CA ILE A 167 18.17 -6.56 -0.28
C ILE A 167 19.49 -5.79 -0.13
N HIS A 168 19.47 -4.61 0.49
CA HIS A 168 20.67 -3.82 0.73
C HIS A 168 21.66 -4.51 1.69
N MET A 169 21.15 -5.28 2.66
CA MET A 169 22.00 -6.11 3.51
C MET A 169 22.63 -7.27 2.73
N LEU A 170 21.83 -7.97 1.91
CA LEU A 170 22.33 -9.08 1.09
C LEU A 170 23.37 -8.65 0.04
N THR A 171 23.23 -7.45 -0.53
CA THR A 171 24.22 -6.88 -1.45
C THR A 171 25.45 -6.27 -0.76
N GLY A 172 25.42 -6.16 0.57
CA GLY A 172 26.44 -5.50 1.38
C GLY A 172 26.58 -4.00 1.12
N ILE A 173 25.51 -3.35 0.65
CA ILE A 173 25.41 -1.87 0.64
C ILE A 173 25.26 -1.38 2.10
N ILE A 174 24.48 -2.12 2.89
CA ILE A 174 24.25 -1.87 4.32
C ILE A 174 24.76 -3.07 5.10
N GLN A 175 25.58 -2.87 6.13
CA GLN A 175 25.97 -3.97 6.99
C GLN A 175 24.83 -4.37 7.94
N PRO A 176 24.59 -5.69 8.15
CA PRO A 176 23.64 -6.15 9.16
C PRO A 176 24.15 -5.77 10.56
N SER A 177 23.21 -5.47 11.48
CA SER A 177 23.53 -5.21 12.88
C SER A 177 23.85 -6.52 13.61
N ASP A 178 23.04 -7.56 13.37
CA ASP A 178 23.20 -8.90 13.90
C ASP A 178 22.93 -9.94 12.79
N GLY A 179 23.42 -11.16 12.97
CA GLY A 179 23.28 -12.25 11.98
C GLY A 179 24.25 -12.18 10.80
N THR A 180 24.07 -13.09 9.84
CA THR A 180 24.85 -13.14 8.58
C THR A 180 24.03 -13.77 7.45
N ALA A 181 24.52 -13.65 6.21
CA ALA A 181 23.98 -14.39 5.06
C ALA A 181 25.12 -14.97 4.23
N PHE A 182 24.81 -16.05 3.52
CA PHE A 182 25.71 -16.74 2.62
C PHE A 182 25.15 -16.69 1.19
N LEU A 183 26.00 -16.29 0.25
CA LEU A 183 25.72 -16.28 -1.19
C LEU A 183 26.68 -17.26 -1.87
N ASN A 184 26.16 -18.35 -2.43
CA ASN A 184 26.95 -19.46 -2.98
C ASN A 184 28.04 -19.95 -2.01
N GLY A 185 27.70 -20.04 -0.72
CA GLY A 185 28.63 -20.43 0.34
C GLY A 185 29.64 -19.37 0.80
N TYR A 186 29.61 -18.15 0.25
CA TYR A 186 30.43 -17.02 0.70
C TYR A 186 29.66 -16.13 1.68
N ASP A 187 30.26 -15.85 2.84
CA ASP A 187 29.67 -14.97 3.86
C ASP A 187 29.69 -13.49 3.39
N ILE A 188 28.55 -12.79 3.51
CA ILE A 188 28.44 -11.37 3.08
C ILE A 188 29.23 -10.38 3.95
N ARG A 189 29.55 -10.71 5.20
CA ARG A 189 30.32 -9.87 6.13
C ARG A 189 31.81 -10.00 5.89
N HIS A 190 32.29 -11.22 5.63
CA HIS A 190 33.72 -11.53 5.54
C HIS A 190 34.23 -11.70 4.09
N GLN A 191 33.37 -12.14 3.17
CA GLN A 191 33.76 -12.57 1.81
C GLN A 191 32.91 -11.89 0.71
N LEU A 192 32.55 -10.62 0.92
CA LEU A 192 31.64 -9.86 0.07
C LEU A 192 32.06 -9.79 -1.41
N ALA A 193 33.37 -9.66 -1.68
CA ALA A 193 33.87 -9.56 -3.05
C ALA A 193 33.60 -10.84 -3.86
N SER A 194 33.74 -12.01 -3.23
CA SER A 194 33.45 -13.30 -3.87
C SER A 194 31.94 -13.49 -4.06
N ALA A 195 31.15 -13.14 -3.03
CA ALA A 195 29.69 -13.18 -3.09
C ALA A 195 29.11 -12.33 -4.24
N ARG A 196 29.70 -11.14 -4.51
CA ARG A 196 29.26 -10.24 -5.58
C ARG A 196 29.53 -10.73 -7.00
N ARG A 197 30.49 -11.64 -7.22
CA ARG A 197 30.84 -12.10 -8.58
C ARG A 197 29.69 -12.81 -9.28
N SER A 198 28.85 -13.51 -8.53
CA SER A 198 27.74 -14.30 -9.05
C SER A 198 26.36 -13.65 -8.83
N LEU A 199 26.34 -12.40 -8.35
CA LEU A 199 25.13 -11.68 -7.94
C LEU A 199 24.71 -10.64 -9.00
N GLY A 200 23.46 -10.70 -9.43
CA GLY A 200 22.79 -9.62 -10.17
C GLY A 200 21.85 -8.85 -9.25
N ILE A 201 21.78 -7.52 -9.40
CA ILE A 201 20.78 -6.70 -8.70
C ILE A 201 20.04 -5.80 -9.70
N CYS A 202 18.71 -5.81 -9.61
CA CYS A 202 17.82 -4.83 -10.23
C CYS A 202 17.20 -3.98 -9.11
N PRO A 203 17.72 -2.78 -8.82
CA PRO A 203 17.22 -1.92 -7.74
C PRO A 203 15.88 -1.26 -8.12
N GLN A 204 15.18 -0.66 -7.15
CA GLN A 204 13.90 0.03 -7.39
C GLN A 204 14.01 1.16 -8.43
N GLN A 205 15.10 1.94 -8.38
CA GLN A 205 15.39 2.99 -9.35
C GLN A 205 16.29 2.49 -10.49
N ASN A 206 16.13 3.04 -11.71
CA ASN A 206 16.94 2.64 -12.86
C ASN A 206 18.34 3.25 -12.79
N ILE A 207 19.37 2.40 -12.69
CA ILE A 207 20.78 2.82 -12.71
C ILE A 207 21.33 2.66 -14.14
N LEU A 208 20.93 3.56 -15.04
CA LEU A 208 21.35 3.55 -16.45
C LEU A 208 22.22 4.77 -16.77
N PHE A 209 23.17 4.61 -17.68
CA PHE A 209 23.98 5.71 -18.20
C PHE A 209 23.25 6.40 -19.35
N ASN A 210 22.77 7.62 -19.13
CA ASN A 210 21.91 8.36 -20.08
C ASN A 210 22.44 8.39 -21.52
N ASN A 211 23.75 8.57 -21.70
CA ASN A 211 24.39 8.73 -23.01
C ASN A 211 24.86 7.41 -23.66
N MET A 212 24.76 6.28 -22.95
CA MET A 212 25.18 4.98 -23.48
C MET A 212 24.03 4.30 -24.22
N THR A 213 24.33 3.59 -25.30
CA THR A 213 23.31 2.87 -26.09
C THR A 213 22.79 1.64 -25.36
N VAL A 214 21.58 1.17 -25.69
CA VAL A 214 21.00 -0.06 -25.11
C VAL A 214 21.94 -1.25 -25.30
N ARG A 215 22.55 -1.36 -26.49
CA ARG A 215 23.52 -2.40 -26.82
C ARG A 215 24.78 -2.31 -25.95
N ASP A 216 25.31 -1.10 -25.77
CA ASP A 216 26.53 -0.89 -25.01
C ASP A 216 26.34 -1.13 -23.52
N HIS A 217 25.14 -0.87 -22.97
CA HIS A 217 24.81 -1.23 -21.60
C HIS A 217 24.97 -2.72 -21.34
N ILE A 218 24.30 -3.56 -22.15
CA ILE A 218 24.40 -5.03 -21.99
C ILE A 218 25.85 -5.46 -22.16
N LYS A 219 26.54 -4.99 -23.21
CA LYS A 219 27.95 -5.29 -23.46
C LYS A 219 28.85 -4.91 -22.28
N PHE A 220 28.61 -3.75 -21.67
CA PHE A 220 29.37 -3.25 -20.53
C PHE A 220 29.16 -4.13 -19.30
N PHE A 221 27.91 -4.38 -18.90
CA PHE A 221 27.61 -5.21 -17.73
C PHE A 221 28.02 -6.67 -17.90
N SER A 222 27.88 -7.24 -19.10
CA SER A 222 28.36 -8.59 -19.44
C SER A 222 29.87 -8.72 -19.23
N LYS A 223 30.65 -7.76 -19.74
CA LYS A 223 32.11 -7.75 -19.55
C LYS A 223 32.50 -7.53 -18.09
N LEU A 224 31.81 -6.63 -17.39
CA LEU A 224 32.04 -6.35 -15.97
C LEU A 224 31.85 -7.60 -15.10
N LYS A 225 30.87 -8.43 -15.44
CA LYS A 225 30.58 -9.72 -14.78
C LYS A 225 31.50 -10.86 -15.21
N GLY A 226 32.45 -10.60 -16.12
CA GLY A 226 33.51 -11.54 -16.46
C GLY A 226 33.27 -12.37 -17.72
N VAL A 227 32.27 -12.04 -18.56
CA VAL A 227 32.13 -12.67 -19.87
C VAL A 227 33.30 -12.26 -20.77
N ARG A 228 34.08 -13.26 -21.19
CA ARG A 228 35.28 -13.08 -22.02
C ARG A 228 35.00 -13.54 -23.45
N GLY A 229 35.67 -12.89 -24.40
CA GLY A 229 35.53 -13.19 -25.83
C GLY A 229 34.45 -12.38 -26.53
N SER A 230 34.77 -11.86 -27.71
CA SER A 230 33.86 -11.01 -28.49
C SER A 230 32.59 -11.77 -28.92
N THR A 231 32.72 -13.06 -29.24
CA THR A 231 31.62 -13.93 -29.65
C THR A 231 30.60 -14.15 -28.54
N ALA A 232 31.05 -14.52 -27.33
CA ALA A 232 30.19 -14.73 -26.17
C ALA A 232 29.45 -13.45 -25.74
N VAL A 233 30.16 -12.31 -25.73
CA VAL A 233 29.55 -11.01 -25.41
C VAL A 233 28.52 -10.60 -26.46
N ASN A 234 28.81 -10.78 -27.76
CA ASN A 234 27.84 -10.47 -28.82
C ASN A 234 26.63 -11.40 -28.75
N TRP A 235 26.81 -12.67 -28.40
CA TRP A 235 25.71 -13.60 -28.18
C TRP A 235 24.80 -13.15 -27.03
N GLU A 236 25.37 -12.77 -25.87
CA GLU A 236 24.56 -12.22 -24.76
C GLU A 236 23.80 -10.96 -25.15
N VAL A 237 24.46 -10.05 -25.88
CA VAL A 237 23.83 -8.83 -26.39
C VAL A 237 22.64 -9.18 -27.28
N SER A 238 22.83 -10.05 -28.29
CA SER A 238 21.75 -10.46 -29.20
C SER A 238 20.60 -11.16 -28.46
N LYS A 239 20.92 -12.01 -27.49
CA LYS A 239 19.91 -12.68 -26.65
C LYS A 239 19.03 -11.67 -25.90
N TYR A 240 19.63 -10.72 -25.19
CA TYR A 240 18.87 -9.75 -24.39
C TYR A 240 18.18 -8.68 -25.25
N MET A 241 18.74 -8.30 -26.41
CA MET A 241 18.03 -7.41 -27.34
C MET A 241 16.71 -8.03 -27.82
N ARG A 242 16.71 -9.33 -28.11
CA ARG A 242 15.51 -10.09 -28.52
C ARG A 242 14.51 -10.23 -27.38
N LEU A 243 14.98 -10.63 -26.19
CA LEU A 243 14.11 -10.79 -25.00
C LEU A 243 13.43 -9.49 -24.56
N MET A 244 14.09 -8.34 -24.73
CA MET A 244 13.49 -7.05 -24.41
C MET A 244 12.55 -6.52 -25.50
N GLU A 245 12.59 -7.11 -26.71
CA GLU A 245 11.94 -6.61 -27.93
C GLU A 245 12.44 -5.19 -28.31
N LEU A 246 13.76 -4.96 -28.17
CA LEU A 246 14.40 -3.65 -28.41
C LEU A 246 15.45 -3.67 -29.52
N GLU A 247 15.36 -4.62 -30.46
CA GLU A 247 16.33 -4.79 -31.56
C GLU A 247 16.45 -3.52 -32.42
N ASP A 248 15.30 -2.92 -32.79
CA ASP A 248 15.22 -1.68 -33.58
C ASP A 248 15.81 -0.46 -32.86
N LYS A 249 15.83 -0.50 -31.53
CA LYS A 249 16.29 0.60 -30.67
C LYS A 249 17.64 0.31 -30.01
N SER A 250 18.35 -0.72 -30.48
CA SER A 250 19.62 -1.18 -29.92
C SER A 250 20.70 -0.09 -29.87
N ARG A 251 20.75 0.81 -30.86
CA ARG A 251 21.73 1.90 -30.97
C ARG A 251 21.25 3.24 -30.36
N ILE A 252 20.06 3.27 -29.78
CA ILE A 252 19.51 4.47 -29.16
C ILE A 252 20.08 4.62 -27.75
N ALA A 253 20.36 5.86 -27.34
CA ALA A 253 20.79 6.20 -25.99
C ALA A 253 19.70 5.88 -24.96
N ALA A 254 20.08 5.38 -23.79
CA ALA A 254 19.14 4.97 -22.74
C ALA A 254 18.19 6.10 -22.31
N ASP A 255 18.60 7.36 -22.39
CA ASP A 255 17.75 8.50 -22.01
C ASP A 255 16.48 8.63 -22.89
N LYS A 256 16.58 8.28 -24.17
CA LYS A 256 15.49 8.37 -25.16
C LYS A 256 14.48 7.21 -25.08
N LEU A 257 14.66 6.27 -24.15
CA LEU A 257 13.73 5.16 -23.93
C LEU A 257 12.55 5.58 -23.04
N SER A 258 11.39 4.93 -23.20
CA SER A 258 10.28 5.11 -22.26
C SER A 258 10.62 4.51 -20.89
N GLY A 259 9.89 4.89 -19.83
CA GLY A 259 10.14 4.38 -18.47
C GLY A 259 10.11 2.85 -18.39
N GLY A 260 9.13 2.19 -19.01
CA GLY A 260 9.05 0.72 -19.07
C GLY A 260 10.21 0.08 -19.85
N MET A 261 10.67 0.72 -20.94
CA MET A 261 11.83 0.25 -21.71
C MET A 261 13.13 0.42 -20.92
N LYS A 262 13.30 1.54 -20.20
CA LYS A 262 14.43 1.72 -19.25
C LYS A 262 14.38 0.63 -18.17
N ARG A 263 13.19 0.26 -17.69
CA ARG A 263 13.04 -0.80 -16.69
C ARG A 263 13.44 -2.18 -17.21
N LYS A 264 13.00 -2.54 -18.43
CA LYS A 264 13.45 -3.78 -19.11
C LYS A 264 14.97 -3.82 -19.26
N LEU A 265 15.58 -2.72 -19.69
CA LEU A 265 17.04 -2.62 -19.82
C LEU A 265 17.75 -2.80 -18.47
N SER A 266 17.27 -2.15 -17.41
CA SER A 266 17.80 -2.29 -16.06
C SER A 266 17.76 -3.74 -15.58
N LEU A 267 16.63 -4.42 -15.80
CA LEU A 267 16.48 -5.82 -15.47
C LEU A 267 17.43 -6.73 -16.28
N CYS A 268 17.57 -6.50 -17.59
CA CYS A 268 18.52 -7.27 -18.40
C CYS A 268 19.98 -7.05 -18.00
N CYS A 269 20.35 -5.85 -17.52
CA CYS A 269 21.68 -5.61 -16.96
C CYS A 269 21.92 -6.42 -15.67
N ALA A 270 20.87 -6.63 -14.86
CA ALA A 270 20.93 -7.51 -13.70
C ALA A 270 21.09 -8.99 -14.11
N LEU A 271 20.44 -9.41 -15.20
CA LEU A 271 20.42 -10.79 -15.69
C LEU A 271 21.65 -11.18 -16.53
N CYS A 272 22.27 -10.26 -17.26
CA CYS A 272 23.41 -10.59 -18.12
C CYS A 272 24.63 -11.07 -17.31
N GLY A 273 25.60 -11.67 -17.98
CA GLY A 273 26.85 -12.13 -17.38
C GLY A 273 26.73 -13.43 -16.60
N ASN A 274 25.83 -14.34 -17.04
CA ASN A 274 25.58 -15.65 -16.42
C ASN A 274 25.44 -15.60 -14.87
N THR A 275 24.64 -14.67 -14.37
CA THR A 275 24.40 -14.52 -12.92
C THR A 275 23.57 -15.67 -12.37
N SER A 276 24.05 -16.31 -11.31
CA SER A 276 23.36 -17.44 -10.67
C SER A 276 22.28 -16.99 -9.69
N ILE A 277 22.49 -15.86 -9.02
CA ILE A 277 21.56 -15.28 -8.05
C ILE A 277 21.18 -13.89 -8.53
N VAL A 278 19.89 -13.59 -8.60
CA VAL A 278 19.36 -12.30 -9.06
C VAL A 278 18.44 -11.73 -7.98
N LEU A 279 18.75 -10.53 -7.48
CA LEU A 279 17.93 -9.81 -6.52
C LEU A 279 17.16 -8.70 -7.25
N CYS A 280 15.85 -8.73 -7.20
CA CYS A 280 14.98 -7.76 -7.83
C CYS A 280 14.24 -6.97 -6.75
N ASP A 281 14.56 -5.69 -6.62
CA ASP A 281 13.91 -4.79 -5.67
C ASP A 281 12.77 -4.02 -6.35
N GLU A 282 11.53 -4.44 -6.10
CA GLU A 282 10.31 -3.84 -6.67
C GLU A 282 10.46 -3.56 -8.18
N ALA A 283 10.84 -4.59 -8.94
CA ALA A 283 11.16 -4.51 -10.37
C ALA A 283 10.01 -3.95 -11.23
N SER A 284 8.76 -4.17 -10.83
CA SER A 284 7.58 -3.75 -11.59
C SER A 284 7.00 -2.39 -11.13
N ALA A 285 7.54 -1.78 -10.08
CA ALA A 285 7.01 -0.55 -9.50
C ALA A 285 7.09 0.64 -10.49
N GLY A 286 5.99 1.37 -10.64
CA GLY A 286 5.91 2.54 -11.52
C GLY A 286 5.83 2.22 -13.02
N VAL A 287 5.70 0.95 -13.40
CA VAL A 287 5.48 0.52 -14.80
C VAL A 287 3.99 0.31 -15.05
N ASP A 288 3.53 0.68 -16.24
CA ASP A 288 2.15 0.46 -16.69
C ASP A 288 1.81 -1.03 -16.75
N ALA A 289 0.51 -1.37 -16.79
CA ALA A 289 0.06 -2.76 -16.72
C ALA A 289 0.61 -3.66 -17.85
N ALA A 290 0.76 -3.12 -19.07
CA ALA A 290 1.32 -3.88 -20.19
C ALA A 290 2.83 -4.07 -20.02
N GLY A 291 3.55 -3.01 -19.62
CA GLY A 291 4.98 -3.09 -19.31
C GLY A 291 5.31 -4.06 -18.17
N ARG A 292 4.45 -4.15 -17.13
CA ARG A 292 4.62 -5.13 -16.04
C ARG A 292 4.52 -6.57 -16.52
N ARG A 293 3.51 -6.91 -17.33
CA ARG A 293 3.37 -8.27 -17.89
C ARG A 293 4.57 -8.65 -18.73
N SER A 294 5.05 -7.73 -19.57
CA SER A 294 6.23 -7.99 -20.39
C SER A 294 7.52 -8.14 -19.56
N LEU A 295 7.64 -7.44 -18.42
CA LEU A 295 8.73 -7.68 -17.45
C LEU A 295 8.61 -9.06 -16.79
N TRP A 296 7.39 -9.51 -16.47
CA TRP A 296 7.16 -10.82 -15.88
C TRP A 296 7.50 -11.95 -16.86
N GLU A 297 7.11 -11.82 -18.13
CA GLU A 297 7.48 -12.76 -19.20
C GLU A 297 9.00 -12.86 -19.35
N LEU A 298 9.70 -11.72 -19.32
CA LEU A 298 11.16 -11.67 -19.38
C LEU A 298 11.81 -12.37 -18.17
N LEU A 299 11.32 -12.08 -16.95
CA LEU A 299 11.78 -12.75 -15.73
C LEU A 299 11.52 -14.26 -15.79
N GLN A 300 10.33 -14.67 -16.23
CA GLN A 300 9.93 -16.06 -16.30
C GLN A 300 10.76 -16.85 -17.31
N ALA A 301 11.13 -16.22 -18.45
CA ALA A 301 12.03 -16.81 -19.44
C ALA A 301 13.46 -16.99 -18.92
N GLU A 302 13.97 -16.07 -18.09
CA GLU A 302 15.35 -16.13 -17.56
C GLU A 302 15.46 -16.80 -16.17
N LYS A 303 14.34 -17.07 -15.49
CA LYS A 303 14.30 -17.74 -14.17
C LYS A 303 14.83 -19.18 -14.24
N ILE A 304 14.69 -19.85 -15.39
CA ILE A 304 15.09 -21.26 -15.53
C ILE A 304 16.60 -21.40 -15.26
N GLY A 305 16.94 -22.18 -14.23
CA GLY A 305 18.34 -22.43 -13.83
C GLY A 305 18.97 -21.33 -12.97
N ARG A 306 18.20 -20.31 -12.53
CA ARG A 306 18.69 -19.22 -11.69
C ARG A 306 17.90 -19.11 -10.40
N THR A 307 18.57 -18.72 -9.32
CA THR A 307 17.91 -18.40 -8.06
C THR A 307 17.52 -16.92 -8.08
N VAL A 308 16.23 -16.62 -7.94
CA VAL A 308 15.70 -15.25 -7.99
C VAL A 308 15.10 -14.89 -6.64
N LEU A 309 15.51 -13.76 -6.06
CA LEU A 309 14.85 -13.16 -4.90
C LEU A 309 14.15 -11.88 -5.37
N LEU A 310 12.83 -11.85 -5.33
CA LEU A 310 12.04 -10.71 -5.75
C LEU A 310 11.36 -10.08 -4.53
N THR A 311 11.49 -8.77 -4.34
CA THR A 311 10.60 -8.03 -3.43
C THR A 311 9.47 -7.40 -4.25
N THR A 312 8.24 -7.53 -3.76
CA THR A 312 7.08 -6.89 -4.36
C THR A 312 6.04 -6.54 -3.31
N HIS A 313 5.16 -5.61 -3.64
CA HIS A 313 3.92 -5.33 -2.91
C HIS A 313 2.68 -5.76 -3.70
N TYR A 314 2.86 -6.23 -4.94
CA TYR A 314 1.77 -6.76 -5.75
C TYR A 314 1.66 -8.27 -5.51
N MET A 315 0.54 -8.70 -4.93
CA MET A 315 0.25 -10.12 -4.72
C MET A 315 0.20 -10.88 -6.05
N ASP A 316 -0.35 -10.25 -7.09
CA ASP A 316 -0.45 -10.78 -8.45
C ASP A 316 0.94 -11.11 -9.03
N GLU A 317 1.94 -10.28 -8.75
CA GLU A 317 3.32 -10.50 -9.21
C GLU A 317 3.96 -11.67 -8.48
N ALA A 318 3.76 -11.74 -7.15
CA ALA A 318 4.26 -12.83 -6.34
C ALA A 318 3.64 -14.18 -6.75
N ASP A 319 2.36 -14.19 -7.08
CA ASP A 319 1.62 -15.40 -7.52
C ASP A 319 2.08 -15.88 -8.92
N VAL A 320 2.36 -14.96 -9.84
CA VAL A 320 2.81 -15.32 -11.20
C VAL A 320 4.28 -15.75 -11.25
N LEU A 321 5.15 -15.11 -10.45
CA LEU A 321 6.61 -15.31 -10.54
C LEU A 321 7.18 -16.22 -9.44
N GLY A 322 6.57 -16.23 -8.25
CA GLY A 322 7.10 -16.91 -7.07
C GLY A 322 6.81 -18.41 -7.06
N ASP A 323 7.81 -19.22 -6.72
CA ASP A 323 7.61 -20.63 -6.35
C ASP A 323 7.32 -20.75 -4.85
N ARG A 324 7.95 -19.88 -4.05
CA ARG A 324 7.72 -19.72 -2.62
C ARG A 324 7.58 -18.24 -2.31
N ILE A 325 6.58 -17.89 -1.49
CA ILE A 325 6.29 -16.50 -1.12
C ILE A 325 6.41 -16.38 0.40
N ALA A 326 7.27 -15.48 0.87
CA ALA A 326 7.34 -15.06 2.26
C ALA A 326 6.68 -13.70 2.44
N ILE A 327 5.77 -13.60 3.40
CA ILE A 327 5.03 -12.38 3.71
C ILE A 327 5.66 -11.68 4.90
N LEU A 328 6.14 -10.46 4.70
CA LEU A 328 6.70 -9.58 5.72
C LEU A 328 5.61 -8.61 6.17
N CYS A 329 4.96 -8.90 7.30
CA CYS A 329 3.85 -8.11 7.86
C CYS A 329 4.00 -7.92 9.38
N ASP A 330 3.45 -6.81 9.87
CA ASP A 330 3.12 -6.58 11.28
C ASP A 330 1.59 -6.55 11.45
N ALA A 331 1.13 -6.82 12.68
CA ALA A 331 -0.10 -7.48 13.16
C ALA A 331 -1.51 -7.00 12.71
N ALA A 332 -1.72 -6.45 11.52
CA ALA A 332 -3.04 -5.88 11.12
C ALA A 332 -3.93 -6.75 10.21
N LEU A 333 -3.47 -7.93 9.77
CA LEU A 333 -4.23 -8.85 8.90
C LEU A 333 -5.42 -9.65 9.50
N PRO A 334 -5.64 -9.78 10.84
CA PRO A 334 -6.66 -10.71 11.35
C PRO A 334 -8.12 -10.41 10.93
N LEU A 335 -8.47 -9.13 10.72
CA LEU A 335 -9.85 -8.73 10.40
C LEU A 335 -10.22 -9.02 8.93
N SER A 336 -9.27 -8.85 8.01
CA SER A 336 -9.44 -9.16 6.60
C SER A 336 -9.39 -10.67 6.35
N TYR A 337 -8.57 -11.37 7.14
CA TYR A 337 -8.33 -12.81 7.03
C TYR A 337 -9.49 -13.67 7.58
N THR A 338 -10.23 -13.18 8.57
CA THR A 338 -11.46 -13.84 9.04
C THR A 338 -12.57 -13.83 8.00
N LEU A 339 -12.68 -12.76 7.23
CA LEU A 339 -13.71 -12.61 6.19
C LEU A 339 -13.36 -13.36 4.90
N SER A 340 -12.08 -13.57 4.60
CA SER A 340 -11.65 -14.35 3.44
C SER A 340 -11.93 -15.86 3.58
N SER A 341 -12.02 -16.37 4.81
CA SER A 341 -12.30 -17.78 5.11
C SER A 341 -13.67 -18.27 4.62
N PHE A 342 -14.58 -17.36 4.25
CA PHE A 342 -15.90 -17.68 3.69
C PHE A 342 -15.91 -17.83 2.15
N PHE A 343 -14.82 -17.51 1.44
CA PHE A 343 -14.83 -17.44 -0.02
C PHE A 343 -13.66 -18.20 -0.66
N SER A 344 -13.97 -18.92 -1.73
CA SER A 344 -13.07 -19.84 -2.42
C SER A 344 -12.07 -19.18 -3.37
N ASP A 345 -12.19 -17.89 -3.62
CA ASP A 345 -11.36 -17.18 -4.59
C ASP A 345 -11.18 -15.73 -4.10
N GLY A 346 -9.93 -15.25 -4.10
CA GLY A 346 -9.53 -14.03 -3.37
C GLY A 346 -10.15 -12.76 -3.94
N ALA A 347 -10.26 -12.69 -5.26
CA ALA A 347 -10.89 -11.56 -5.96
C ALA A 347 -12.41 -11.50 -5.72
N THR A 348 -13.08 -12.66 -5.75
CA THR A 348 -14.52 -12.75 -5.44
C THR A 348 -14.80 -12.58 -3.95
N GLY A 349 -13.92 -13.04 -3.07
CA GLY A 349 -13.99 -12.82 -1.63
C GLY A 349 -13.85 -11.35 -1.26
N PHE A 350 -12.87 -10.64 -1.83
CA PHE A 350 -12.72 -9.20 -1.66
C PHE A 350 -13.96 -8.46 -2.19
N THR A 351 -14.41 -8.76 -3.40
CA THR A 351 -15.57 -8.10 -4.01
C THR A 351 -16.86 -8.31 -3.18
N ARG A 352 -17.09 -9.54 -2.69
CA ARG A 352 -18.26 -9.86 -1.86
C ARG A 352 -18.18 -9.26 -0.47
N THR A 353 -17.00 -9.23 0.14
CA THR A 353 -16.78 -8.57 1.43
C THR A 353 -16.98 -7.06 1.29
N VAL A 354 -16.46 -6.43 0.24
CA VAL A 354 -16.69 -5.01 -0.04
C VAL A 354 -18.18 -4.73 -0.27
N ILE A 355 -18.90 -5.57 -1.03
CA ILE A 355 -20.34 -5.42 -1.23
C ILE A 355 -21.11 -5.58 0.10
N ALA A 356 -20.78 -6.60 0.90
CA ALA A 356 -21.43 -6.84 2.19
C ALA A 356 -21.15 -5.70 3.19
N THR A 357 -19.91 -5.23 3.26
CA THR A 357 -19.49 -4.08 4.07
C THR A 357 -20.16 -2.79 3.62
N THR A 358 -20.31 -2.57 2.31
CA THR A 358 -21.02 -1.40 1.77
C THR A 358 -22.51 -1.47 2.11
N LEU A 359 -23.15 -2.62 1.90
CA LEU A 359 -24.58 -2.81 2.19
C LEU A 359 -24.90 -2.67 3.69
N THR A 360 -24.09 -3.31 4.55
CA THR A 360 -24.27 -3.26 6.01
C THR A 360 -23.85 -1.93 6.63
N GLY A 361 -22.91 -1.21 6.01
CA GLY A 361 -22.49 0.13 6.44
C GLY A 361 -23.42 1.22 5.93
N THR A 362 -23.31 1.55 4.64
CA THR A 362 -24.02 2.70 4.05
C THR A 362 -25.50 2.42 3.84
N GLY A 363 -25.88 1.20 3.47
CA GLY A 363 -27.28 0.82 3.25
C GLY A 363 -28.13 0.89 4.52
N LEU A 364 -27.69 0.24 5.60
CA LEU A 364 -28.39 0.28 6.89
C LEU A 364 -28.38 1.68 7.52
N PHE A 365 -27.29 2.43 7.36
CA PHE A 365 -27.23 3.82 7.82
C PHE A 365 -28.22 4.72 7.07
N MET A 366 -28.26 4.64 5.74
CA MET A 366 -29.22 5.41 4.94
C MET A 366 -30.67 5.04 5.25
N LEU A 367 -30.94 3.76 5.53
CA LEU A 367 -32.27 3.31 5.96
C LEU A 367 -32.69 3.96 7.29
N VAL A 368 -31.82 3.93 8.30
CA VAL A 368 -32.11 4.56 9.61
C VAL A 368 -32.24 6.08 9.47
N LEU A 369 -31.40 6.71 8.66
CA LEU A 369 -31.45 8.15 8.41
C LEU A 369 -32.77 8.54 7.73
N ALA A 370 -33.20 7.78 6.71
CA ALA A 370 -34.46 8.00 6.01
C ALA A 370 -35.67 7.84 6.95
N LEU A 371 -35.67 6.81 7.82
CA LEU A 371 -36.74 6.59 8.81
C LEU A 371 -36.75 7.64 9.92
N SER A 372 -35.64 8.36 10.13
CA SER A 372 -35.53 9.43 11.12
C SER A 372 -36.05 10.79 10.61
N PHE A 373 -36.45 10.90 9.34
CA PHE A 373 -37.09 12.12 8.83
C PHE A 373 -38.46 12.34 9.46
N GLU A 374 -38.73 13.58 9.88
CA GLU A 374 -39.99 13.96 10.55
C GLU A 374 -41.23 13.69 9.68
N ALA A 375 -41.07 13.70 8.36
CA ALA A 375 -42.13 13.41 7.40
C ALA A 375 -42.74 12.01 7.54
N PHE A 376 -41.99 11.01 8.03
CA PHE A 376 -42.46 9.63 8.13
C PHE A 376 -43.10 9.29 9.49
N GLN A 377 -42.96 10.14 10.51
CA GLN A 377 -43.41 9.89 11.90
C GLN A 377 -42.94 8.56 12.54
N LEU A 378 -41.92 7.90 11.98
CA LEU A 378 -41.38 6.61 12.44
C LEU A 378 -40.13 6.76 13.32
N LYS A 379 -39.89 7.94 13.91
CA LYS A 379 -38.67 8.26 14.67
C LYS A 379 -38.40 7.27 15.80
N HIS A 380 -39.44 6.79 16.49
CA HIS A 380 -39.30 5.79 17.55
C HIS A 380 -38.80 4.44 17.02
N ILE A 381 -39.27 4.03 15.84
CA ILE A 381 -38.85 2.79 15.16
C ILE A 381 -37.43 2.93 14.63
N ALA A 382 -37.04 4.09 14.09
CA ALA A 382 -35.68 4.37 13.66
C ALA A 382 -34.67 4.25 14.81
N VAL A 383 -35.02 4.77 16.00
CA VAL A 383 -34.17 4.66 17.21
C VAL A 383 -34.05 3.20 17.67
N GLN A 384 -35.12 2.41 17.61
CA GLN A 384 -35.07 0.98 17.93
C GLN A 384 -34.22 0.19 16.94
N LEU A 385 -34.38 0.43 15.63
CA LEU A 385 -33.56 -0.18 14.58
C LEU A 385 -32.08 0.17 14.73
N ALA A 386 -31.77 1.42 15.08
CA ALA A 386 -30.40 1.86 15.34
C ALA A 386 -29.71 1.04 16.44
N TRP A 387 -30.45 0.67 17.51
CA TRP A 387 -29.92 -0.21 18.56
C TRP A 387 -29.55 -1.60 18.04
N TYR A 388 -30.37 -2.19 17.16
CA TYR A 388 -30.07 -3.50 16.56
C TYR A 388 -28.91 -3.44 15.57
N PHE A 389 -28.83 -2.38 14.74
CA PHE A 389 -27.80 -2.25 13.72
C PHE A 389 -26.42 -1.89 14.27
N ARG A 390 -26.31 -1.47 15.53
CA ARG A 390 -25.02 -1.26 16.22
C ARG A 390 -24.14 -2.51 16.30
N VAL A 391 -24.70 -3.70 16.09
CA VAL A 391 -23.93 -4.95 15.97
C VAL A 391 -22.98 -4.91 14.76
N PHE A 392 -23.31 -4.17 13.71
CA PHE A 392 -22.47 -4.04 12.52
C PHE A 392 -21.43 -2.91 12.70
N PRO A 393 -20.12 -3.21 12.67
CA PRO A 393 -19.07 -2.21 12.89
C PRO A 393 -19.12 -1.03 11.90
N HIS A 394 -19.47 -1.31 10.63
CA HIS A 394 -19.54 -0.30 9.58
C HIS A 394 -20.73 0.66 9.74
N TYR A 395 -21.87 0.17 10.25
CA TYR A 395 -23.00 1.02 10.62
C TYR A 395 -22.62 1.93 11.81
N CYS A 396 -21.97 1.37 12.84
CA CYS A 396 -21.47 2.15 13.98
C CYS A 396 -20.51 3.25 13.55
N LEU A 397 -19.59 2.96 12.63
CA LEU A 397 -18.64 3.95 12.09
C LEU A 397 -19.36 5.08 11.34
N ALA A 398 -20.28 4.74 10.43
CA ALA A 398 -21.06 5.73 9.69
C ALA A 398 -21.93 6.61 10.63
N SER A 399 -22.59 5.99 11.61
CA SER A 399 -23.39 6.69 12.61
C SER A 399 -22.54 7.58 13.52
N ALA A 400 -21.33 7.15 13.88
CA ALA A 400 -20.40 7.95 14.68
C ALA A 400 -19.97 9.23 13.96
N VAL A 401 -19.57 9.12 12.69
CA VAL A 401 -19.20 10.28 11.85
C VAL A 401 -20.38 11.25 11.72
N HIS A 402 -21.59 10.72 11.55
CA HIS A 402 -22.80 11.53 11.49
C HIS A 402 -23.09 12.28 12.80
N HIS A 403 -22.99 11.61 13.95
CA HIS A 403 -23.17 12.24 15.26
C HIS A 403 -22.11 13.32 15.54
N ILE A 404 -20.86 13.10 15.13
CA ILE A 404 -19.80 14.13 15.21
C ILE A 404 -20.16 15.34 14.36
N HIS A 405 -20.60 15.12 13.12
CA HIS A 405 -20.98 16.20 12.20
C HIS A 405 -22.18 17.00 12.71
N ILE A 406 -23.25 16.32 13.15
CA ILE A 406 -24.41 16.97 13.78
C ILE A 406 -24.01 17.71 15.05
N GLY A 407 -23.21 17.09 15.91
CA GLY A 407 -22.72 17.72 17.14
C GLY A 407 -21.87 18.96 16.86
N PHE A 408 -21.06 18.95 15.81
CA PHE A 408 -20.30 20.12 15.36
C PHE A 408 -21.23 21.25 14.89
N ASN A 409 -22.22 20.95 14.05
CA ASN A 409 -23.17 21.95 13.54
C ASN A 409 -24.04 22.54 14.65
N ILE A 410 -24.51 21.73 15.60
CA ILE A 410 -25.26 22.19 16.77
C ILE A 410 -24.41 23.14 17.62
N ARG A 411 -23.16 22.76 17.93
CA ARG A 411 -22.25 23.62 18.73
C ARG A 411 -21.90 24.91 18.01
N ARG A 412 -21.65 24.85 16.70
CA ARG A 412 -21.43 26.03 15.86
C ARG A 412 -22.65 26.96 15.85
N GLY A 413 -23.86 26.41 15.75
CA GLY A 413 -25.11 27.17 15.84
C GLY A 413 -25.33 27.81 17.20
N CYS A 414 -25.08 27.08 18.29
CA CYS A 414 -25.19 27.61 19.65
C CYS A 414 -24.09 28.63 20.00
N ASN A 415 -22.93 28.57 19.33
CA ASN A 415 -21.85 29.56 19.45
C ASN A 415 -22.03 30.79 18.55
N PHE A 416 -23.08 30.84 17.73
CA PHE A 416 -23.38 31.99 16.89
C PHE A 416 -23.68 33.23 17.75
N ALA A 417 -23.19 34.40 17.32
CA ALA A 417 -23.18 35.61 18.14
C ALA A 417 -24.58 36.04 18.65
N ALA A 418 -25.62 35.83 17.85
CA ALA A 418 -27.01 36.13 18.24
C ALA A 418 -27.54 35.21 19.35
N VAL A 419 -27.15 33.92 19.34
CA VAL A 419 -27.62 32.91 20.30
C VAL A 419 -26.78 32.95 21.59
N ARG A 420 -25.47 33.23 21.47
CA ARG A 420 -24.54 33.33 22.60
C ARG A 420 -24.84 34.53 23.51
N LYS A 421 -25.35 35.63 22.95
CA LYS A 421 -25.72 36.85 23.72
C LYS A 421 -27.00 36.68 24.56
N LEU A 422 -27.82 35.66 24.30
CA LEU A 422 -29.04 35.41 25.08
C LEU A 422 -28.71 34.89 26.49
N PRO A 423 -29.40 35.37 27.55
CA PRO A 423 -29.34 34.78 28.89
C PRO A 423 -29.70 33.30 28.86
N ARG A 424 -29.09 32.48 29.73
CA ARG A 424 -29.25 31.00 29.72
C ARG A 424 -30.71 30.55 29.78
N THR A 425 -31.54 31.22 30.60
CA THR A 425 -32.98 30.92 30.75
C THR A 425 -33.77 31.18 29.46
N VAL A 426 -33.48 32.28 28.77
CA VAL A 426 -34.10 32.64 27.49
C VAL A 426 -33.59 31.69 26.40
N ARG A 427 -32.28 31.42 26.35
CA ARG A 427 -31.66 30.48 25.40
C ARG A 427 -32.27 29.08 25.47
N CYS A 428 -32.54 28.55 26.67
CA CYS A 428 -33.18 27.25 26.84
C CYS A 428 -34.64 27.22 26.40
N ARG A 429 -35.33 28.35 26.49
CA ARG A 429 -36.75 28.46 26.10
C ARG A 429 -36.91 28.65 24.59
N THR A 430 -36.01 29.41 23.97
CA THR A 430 -36.05 29.70 22.52
C THR A 430 -35.37 28.62 21.69
N VAL A 431 -34.27 28.03 22.16
CA VAL A 431 -33.52 26.97 21.47
C VAL A 431 -33.15 25.87 22.47
N PRO A 432 -34.08 24.94 22.76
CA PRO A 432 -33.90 23.91 23.80
C PRO A 432 -32.70 22.99 23.53
N VAL A 433 -32.31 22.84 22.26
CA VAL A 433 -31.15 22.03 21.83
C VAL A 433 -29.82 22.56 22.42
N CYS A 434 -29.72 23.85 22.74
CA CYS A 434 -28.48 24.47 23.22
C CYS A 434 -28.23 24.36 24.74
N CYS A 435 -29.16 23.79 25.52
CA CYS A 435 -29.09 23.88 26.99
C CYS A 435 -28.49 22.69 27.74
N ASN A 436 -28.40 21.53 27.09
CA ASN A 436 -27.74 20.36 27.68
C ASN A 436 -26.98 19.59 26.59
N ILE A 437 -26.03 20.26 25.94
CA ILE A 437 -25.17 19.65 24.92
C ILE A 437 -24.13 18.80 25.64
N SER A 438 -24.22 17.48 25.48
CA SER A 438 -23.19 16.56 25.95
C SER A 438 -21.84 16.84 25.26
N GLY A 439 -20.72 16.45 25.87
CA GLY A 439 -19.41 16.48 25.19
C GLY A 439 -19.41 15.61 23.92
N TYR A 440 -18.40 15.73 23.06
CA TYR A 440 -18.28 14.87 21.86
C TYR A 440 -18.33 13.37 22.22
N PHE A 441 -17.80 13.01 23.40
CA PHE A 441 -17.84 11.66 23.99
C PHE A 441 -19.01 11.46 24.98
N GLY A 442 -20.17 12.06 24.73
CA GLY A 442 -21.37 11.85 25.56
C GLY A 442 -22.10 10.54 25.26
N TRP A 443 -22.84 10.01 26.24
CA TRP A 443 -23.80 8.89 26.05
C TRP A 443 -25.14 9.31 25.42
N ARG A 444 -25.50 10.59 25.57
CA ARG A 444 -26.73 11.16 25.00
C ARG A 444 -26.42 11.84 23.69
N HIS A 445 -27.32 11.70 22.70
CA HIS A 445 -27.25 12.41 21.43
C HIS A 445 -26.99 13.91 21.65
N PRO A 446 -26.02 14.55 20.96
CA PRO A 446 -25.23 14.07 19.82
C PRO A 446 -23.84 13.52 20.21
N GLY A 447 -23.75 12.72 21.27
CA GLY A 447 -22.51 12.06 21.69
C GLY A 447 -22.25 10.72 20.98
N VAL A 448 -20.97 10.36 20.86
CA VAL A 448 -20.47 9.22 20.06
C VAL A 448 -20.06 8.01 20.93
N LEU A 449 -20.14 8.17 22.26
CA LEU A 449 -19.66 7.17 23.21
C LEU A 449 -20.37 5.80 23.08
N PRO A 450 -21.70 5.72 22.80
CA PRO A 450 -22.35 4.44 22.54
C PRO A 450 -21.75 3.73 21.33
N GLU A 451 -21.52 4.43 20.22
CA GLU A 451 -20.96 3.83 18.99
C GLU A 451 -19.54 3.29 19.22
N ILE A 452 -18.71 4.00 20.01
CA ILE A 452 -17.35 3.55 20.38
C ILE A 452 -17.39 2.33 21.33
N ALA A 453 -18.31 2.33 22.30
CA ALA A 453 -18.48 1.21 23.22
C ALA A 453 -18.94 -0.06 22.50
N TYR A 454 -19.85 0.06 21.53
CA TYR A 454 -20.28 -1.07 20.70
C TYR A 454 -19.18 -1.55 19.75
N LEU A 455 -18.43 -0.64 19.12
CA LEU A 455 -17.31 -1.00 18.25
C LEU A 455 -16.24 -1.80 19.01
N SER A 456 -15.88 -1.36 20.22
CA SER A 456 -14.91 -2.05 21.08
C SER A 456 -15.43 -3.40 21.61
N ALA A 457 -16.71 -3.47 22.00
CA ALA A 457 -17.33 -4.74 22.43
C ALA A 457 -17.40 -5.77 21.28
N VAL A 458 -17.82 -5.35 20.08
CA VAL A 458 -17.88 -6.22 18.89
C VAL A 458 -16.47 -6.63 18.46
N ALA A 459 -15.49 -5.73 18.48
CA ALA A 459 -14.09 -6.08 18.19
C ALA A 459 -13.55 -7.13 19.17
N THR A 460 -13.80 -6.97 20.46
CA THR A 460 -13.39 -7.93 21.50
C THR A 460 -14.09 -9.27 21.32
N PHE A 461 -15.39 -9.27 21.00
CA PHE A 461 -16.16 -10.48 20.73
C PHE A 461 -15.67 -11.21 19.48
N LEU A 462 -15.40 -10.50 18.38
CA LEU A 462 -14.87 -11.09 17.15
C LEU A 462 -13.45 -11.64 17.36
N LEU A 463 -12.63 -10.96 18.16
CA LEU A 463 -11.31 -11.45 18.56
C LEU A 463 -11.41 -12.73 19.42
N LEU A 464 -12.34 -12.77 20.37
CA LEU A 464 -12.59 -13.95 21.20
C LEU A 464 -13.16 -15.11 20.36
N LEU A 465 -14.09 -14.83 19.45
CA LEU A 465 -14.65 -15.82 18.52
C LEU A 465 -13.56 -16.38 17.61
N LEU A 466 -12.68 -15.52 17.07
CA LEU A 466 -11.49 -15.94 16.33
C LEU A 466 -10.63 -16.87 17.19
N MET A 467 -10.31 -16.45 18.41
CA MET A 467 -9.53 -17.28 19.33
C MET A 467 -10.23 -18.60 19.67
N ILE A 468 -11.55 -18.66 19.79
CA ILE A 468 -12.31 -19.89 20.07
C ILE A 468 -12.37 -20.81 18.83
N VAL A 469 -12.51 -20.23 17.64
CA VAL A 469 -12.49 -20.97 16.36
C VAL A 469 -11.11 -21.57 16.10
N ASP A 470 -10.04 -20.83 16.44
CA ASP A 470 -8.66 -21.29 16.33
C ASP A 470 -8.25 -22.25 17.46
N ALA A 471 -8.67 -22.00 18.70
CA ALA A 471 -8.28 -22.77 19.87
C ALA A 471 -9.11 -24.03 20.10
N LYS A 472 -9.47 -24.79 19.04
CA LYS A 472 -10.22 -26.07 19.16
C LYS A 472 -9.89 -26.78 20.48
N MET A 473 -10.86 -26.79 21.40
CA MET A 473 -10.71 -27.51 22.65
C MET A 473 -10.17 -28.89 22.35
N CYS A 474 -9.04 -29.18 22.96
CA CYS A 474 -8.43 -30.49 22.98
C CYS A 474 -9.49 -31.51 23.40
N THR A 475 -9.61 -32.56 22.58
CA THR A 475 -9.94 -33.93 22.98
C THR A 475 -11.13 -34.17 23.93
N CYS A 476 -12.19 -34.73 23.34
CA CYS A 476 -13.14 -35.72 23.88
C CYS A 476 -13.93 -35.43 25.17
N GLY A 477 -15.25 -35.38 25.01
CA GLY A 477 -16.24 -35.68 26.05
C GLY A 477 -17.65 -35.56 25.50
N ALA A 478 -18.41 -36.66 25.49
CA ALA A 478 -19.79 -36.72 25.00
C ALA A 478 -20.70 -35.72 25.76
N GLY A 479 -21.49 -34.90 25.05
CA GLY A 479 -22.52 -34.10 25.73
C GLY A 479 -23.18 -32.91 25.02
N CYS A 480 -22.73 -32.43 23.87
CA CYS A 480 -23.33 -31.21 23.26
C CYS A 480 -24.09 -31.51 21.96
N ALA A 481 -25.39 -31.79 22.10
CA ALA A 481 -26.29 -32.09 21.00
C ALA A 481 -26.81 -30.91 20.14
N PRO A 482 -26.77 -29.61 20.51
CA PRO A 482 -27.41 -28.60 19.66
C PRO A 482 -26.50 -28.05 18.54
N PHE A 483 -25.21 -28.37 18.49
CA PHE A 483 -24.27 -27.78 17.52
C PHE A 483 -23.90 -28.69 16.33
N LYS A 484 -24.58 -29.83 16.17
CA LYS A 484 -24.33 -30.75 15.02
C LYS A 484 -24.74 -30.14 13.67
N LEU A 485 -25.65 -29.17 13.63
CA LEU A 485 -26.13 -28.59 12.37
C LEU A 485 -25.10 -27.64 11.72
N LEU A 486 -24.31 -26.89 12.51
CA LEU A 486 -23.22 -26.04 11.97
C LEU A 486 -22.01 -26.84 11.47
N CYS A 487 -21.78 -28.05 11.99
CA CYS A 487 -20.69 -28.91 11.52
C CYS A 487 -20.98 -29.68 10.22
N SER A 488 -22.23 -29.66 9.72
CA SER A 488 -22.60 -30.41 8.51
C SER A 488 -22.32 -29.67 7.19
N ILE A 489 -22.13 -28.35 7.23
CA ILE A 489 -21.98 -27.51 6.01
C ILE A 489 -20.51 -27.38 5.58
N GLY A 490 -19.55 -27.76 6.44
CA GLY A 490 -18.10 -27.69 6.16
C GLY A 490 -17.49 -28.95 5.53
N LYS A 491 -18.28 -29.93 5.10
CA LYS A 491 -17.76 -31.15 4.45
C LYS A 491 -17.66 -30.96 2.93
N ARG A 492 -16.66 -30.20 2.46
CA ARG A 492 -15.98 -30.49 1.18
C ARG A 492 -14.65 -29.73 1.06
N ARG A 493 -13.57 -30.51 1.19
CA ARG A 493 -12.18 -30.30 0.74
C ARG A 493 -11.82 -28.87 0.30
N ARG A 494 -11.21 -28.14 1.22
CA ARG A 494 -10.02 -27.35 0.91
C ARG A 494 -9.01 -27.62 2.01
N THR A 495 -7.79 -27.94 1.59
CA THR A 495 -6.66 -28.34 2.42
C THR A 495 -6.45 -27.36 3.57
N LYS A 496 -6.71 -27.85 4.79
CA LYS A 496 -6.04 -27.41 6.02
C LYS A 496 -4.54 -27.37 5.71
N ASP A 497 -3.90 -26.20 5.90
CA ASP A 497 -2.49 -26.04 6.34
C ASP A 497 -1.95 -24.62 6.09
N GLN A 498 -2.69 -23.53 6.38
CA GLN A 498 -2.17 -22.19 6.05
C GLN A 498 -2.31 -21.08 7.11
N SER A 499 -2.69 -21.37 8.36
CA SER A 499 -2.71 -20.34 9.41
C SER A 499 -2.05 -20.76 10.73
N ASN A 500 -1.96 -22.06 11.02
CA ASN A 500 -1.04 -22.60 12.05
C ASN A 500 0.34 -22.97 11.47
N PHE A 501 0.47 -22.98 10.14
CA PHE A 501 1.71 -23.34 9.45
C PHE A 501 2.72 -22.19 9.47
N ASP A 502 2.32 -20.91 9.40
CA ASP A 502 3.28 -19.81 9.22
C ASP A 502 4.26 -19.63 10.39
N ASN A 503 3.85 -19.92 11.64
CA ASN A 503 4.77 -19.91 12.78
C ASN A 503 5.47 -21.26 13.00
N GLU A 504 4.93 -22.39 12.54
CA GLU A 504 5.61 -23.68 12.61
C GLU A 504 6.64 -23.83 11.49
N ASP A 505 6.34 -23.43 10.26
CA ASP A 505 7.23 -23.46 9.11
C ASP A 505 8.38 -22.50 9.28
N VAL A 506 8.12 -21.26 9.72
CA VAL A 506 9.21 -20.33 10.05
C VAL A 506 10.04 -20.88 11.21
N LYS A 507 9.44 -21.51 12.24
CA LYS A 507 10.21 -22.14 13.33
C LYS A 507 10.97 -23.39 12.87
N LYS A 508 10.40 -24.21 11.98
CA LYS A 508 11.00 -25.42 11.40
C LYS A 508 12.14 -25.03 10.47
N GLU A 509 11.95 -24.00 9.64
CA GLU A 509 12.95 -23.44 8.74
C GLU A 509 14.08 -22.78 9.55
N ASN A 510 13.76 -22.02 10.60
CA ASN A 510 14.75 -21.47 11.52
C ASN A 510 15.52 -22.57 12.26
N PHE A 511 14.84 -23.63 12.71
CA PHE A 511 15.47 -24.78 13.35
C PHE A 511 16.34 -25.57 12.37
N PHE A 512 15.88 -25.73 11.14
CA PHE A 512 16.62 -26.38 10.05
C PHE A 512 17.89 -25.59 9.69
N ILE A 513 17.79 -24.27 9.52
CA ILE A 513 18.92 -23.38 9.25
C ILE A 513 19.94 -23.45 10.40
N LYS A 514 19.48 -23.39 11.66
CA LYS A 514 20.35 -23.47 12.85
C LYS A 514 21.07 -24.82 12.96
N ASN A 515 20.42 -25.92 12.60
CA ASN A 515 21.00 -27.27 12.66
C ASN A 515 21.76 -27.68 11.38
N MET A 516 21.83 -26.80 10.38
CA MET A 516 22.47 -27.10 9.10
C MET A 516 23.99 -27.16 9.24
N THR A 517 24.59 -28.26 8.77
CA THR A 517 26.07 -28.43 8.78
C THR A 517 26.76 -27.43 7.84
N LEU A 518 28.01 -27.07 8.13
CA LEU A 518 28.80 -26.16 7.29
C LEU A 518 28.89 -26.60 5.81
N SER A 519 28.94 -27.91 5.56
CA SER A 519 28.97 -28.49 4.21
C SER A 519 27.64 -28.30 3.46
N GLN A 520 26.51 -28.35 4.17
CA GLN A 520 25.19 -28.09 3.59
C GLN A 520 24.98 -26.60 3.34
N ARG A 521 25.41 -25.73 4.27
CA ARG A 521 25.34 -24.25 4.10
C ARG A 521 26.09 -23.78 2.85
N LYS A 522 27.24 -24.39 2.54
CA LYS A 522 28.02 -24.08 1.32
C LYS A 522 27.33 -24.49 0.02
N LYS A 523 26.42 -25.46 0.05
CA LYS A 523 25.69 -25.91 -1.14
C LYS A 523 24.48 -25.03 -1.47
N MET A 524 24.07 -24.14 -0.55
CA MET A 524 22.92 -23.28 -0.79
C MET A 524 23.30 -22.02 -1.59
N PRO A 525 22.53 -21.66 -2.63
CA PRO A 525 22.75 -20.42 -3.36
C PRO A 525 22.52 -19.20 -2.47
N LEU A 526 21.43 -19.14 -1.72
CA LEU A 526 21.13 -18.05 -0.80
C LEU A 526 20.66 -18.61 0.54
N LEU A 527 21.36 -18.24 1.61
CA LEU A 527 21.01 -18.57 2.98
C LEU A 527 21.09 -17.31 3.83
N VAL A 528 20.03 -17.00 4.56
CA VAL A 528 19.95 -15.87 5.49
C VAL A 528 19.76 -16.44 6.90
N ASP A 529 20.66 -16.07 7.82
CA ASP A 529 20.70 -16.61 9.18
C ASP A 529 20.68 -15.46 10.22
N GLY A 530 19.49 -15.22 10.78
CA GLY A 530 19.24 -14.30 11.88
C GLY A 530 19.54 -12.83 11.56
N ILE A 531 19.45 -12.42 10.30
CA ILE A 531 19.80 -11.05 9.91
C ILE A 531 18.86 -10.05 10.58
N SER A 532 19.45 -9.09 11.28
CA SER A 532 18.74 -7.97 11.89
C SER A 532 19.37 -6.64 11.52
N LYS A 533 18.54 -5.62 11.33
CA LYS A 533 18.98 -4.23 11.16
C LYS A 533 18.31 -3.32 12.16
N ARG A 534 19.14 -2.63 12.94
CA ARG A 534 18.71 -1.61 13.89
C ARG A 534 19.21 -0.23 13.45
N TYR A 535 18.32 0.77 13.52
CA TYR A 535 18.68 2.18 13.45
C TYR A 535 18.24 2.86 14.76
N GLY A 536 19.21 3.26 15.58
CA GLY A 536 18.94 3.77 16.93
C GLY A 536 18.22 2.73 17.80
N LYS A 537 16.99 3.05 18.23
CA LYS A 537 16.15 2.16 19.06
C LYS A 537 15.25 1.22 18.23
N TYR A 538 15.10 1.46 16.94
CA TYR A 538 14.12 0.77 16.11
C TYR A 538 14.77 -0.35 15.29
N PHE A 539 14.11 -1.51 15.27
CA PHE A 539 14.45 -2.60 14.37
C PHE A 539 13.64 -2.46 13.08
N VAL A 540 14.33 -2.36 11.96
CA VAL A 540 13.71 -2.35 10.63
C VAL A 540 13.53 -3.77 10.09
N VAL A 541 14.48 -4.65 10.44
CA VAL A 541 14.40 -6.08 10.20
C VAL A 541 14.86 -6.77 11.47
N LYS A 542 14.10 -7.74 11.99
CA LYS A 542 14.39 -8.44 13.23
C LYS A 542 14.40 -9.95 13.00
N ASP A 543 15.54 -10.56 13.24
CA ASP A 543 15.77 -12.02 13.22
C ASP A 543 15.24 -12.73 11.97
N LEU A 544 15.50 -12.15 10.80
CA LEU A 544 15.05 -12.71 9.53
C LEU A 544 15.96 -13.88 9.13
N SER A 545 15.37 -15.06 8.96
CA SER A 545 16.08 -16.29 8.55
C SER A 545 15.25 -17.03 7.51
N PHE A 546 15.87 -17.38 6.38
CA PHE A 546 15.26 -18.17 5.31
C PHE A 546 16.34 -18.69 4.37
N TYR A 547 16.02 -19.70 3.56
CA TYR A 547 16.90 -20.17 2.51
C TYR A 547 16.18 -20.28 1.16
N VAL A 548 16.94 -20.15 0.08
CA VAL A 548 16.43 -20.31 -1.29
C VAL A 548 17.26 -21.36 -2.01
N THR A 549 16.58 -22.31 -2.64
CA THR A 549 17.20 -23.43 -3.36
C THR A 549 17.63 -23.05 -4.77
N HIS A 550 18.37 -23.93 -5.43
CA HIS A 550 18.79 -23.73 -6.82
C HIS A 550 17.57 -23.70 -7.75
N ALA A 551 17.54 -22.73 -8.66
CA ALA A 551 16.47 -22.54 -9.63
C ALA A 551 15.09 -22.19 -9.04
N GLU A 552 15.05 -21.71 -7.79
CA GLU A 552 13.84 -21.24 -7.13
C GLU A 552 13.70 -19.72 -7.22
N CYS A 553 12.48 -19.25 -7.48
CA CYS A 553 12.11 -17.85 -7.33
C CYS A 553 11.38 -17.64 -6.00
N PHE A 554 12.03 -16.93 -5.09
CA PHE A 554 11.51 -16.58 -3.79
C PHE A 554 10.96 -15.16 -3.81
N GLY A 555 9.65 -15.01 -3.54
CA GLY A 555 8.96 -13.74 -3.46
C GLY A 555 8.89 -13.24 -2.02
N LEU A 556 9.51 -12.10 -1.72
CA LEU A 556 9.37 -11.40 -0.45
C LEU A 556 8.28 -10.33 -0.57
N LEU A 557 7.07 -10.69 -0.18
CA LEU A 557 5.87 -9.85 -0.23
C LEU A 557 5.79 -9.00 1.03
N GLY A 558 5.48 -7.71 0.91
CA GLY A 558 5.22 -6.88 2.09
C GLY A 558 4.41 -5.63 1.78
N ILE A 559 3.67 -5.14 2.76
CA ILE A 559 2.75 -4.01 2.62
C ILE A 559 3.55 -2.72 2.35
N ASN A 560 3.07 -1.89 1.42
CA ASN A 560 3.62 -0.55 1.22
C ASN A 560 3.12 0.39 2.33
N GLY A 561 4.03 1.14 2.93
CA GLY A 561 3.65 2.18 3.88
C GLY A 561 3.56 1.81 5.37
N ALA A 562 3.96 0.59 5.80
CA ALA A 562 3.97 0.23 7.23
C ALA A 562 4.88 1.12 8.14
N GLY A 563 5.63 2.06 7.56
CA GLY A 563 6.41 3.06 8.27
C GLY A 563 6.01 4.52 8.02
N LYS A 564 5.00 4.80 7.18
CA LYS A 564 4.53 6.18 6.95
C LYS A 564 3.48 6.64 7.96
N ASP A 565 2.84 5.73 8.68
CA ASP A 565 1.93 6.07 9.77
C ASP A 565 2.69 6.14 11.12
N HIS A 566 3.61 7.11 11.24
CA HIS A 566 3.89 7.68 12.56
C HIS A 566 2.69 8.53 13.00
N ASN A 567 1.58 7.87 13.33
CA ASN A 567 0.49 8.35 14.17
C ASN A 567 -0.62 7.29 14.16
N ILE A 568 -0.56 6.34 15.12
CA ILE A 568 -1.65 5.69 15.86
C ILE A 568 -0.99 4.51 16.60
N PHE A 569 -0.17 4.78 17.62
CA PHE A 569 0.15 3.83 18.70
C PHE A 569 0.78 4.59 19.87
N GLY A 570 0.02 5.53 20.41
CA GLY A 570 0.19 6.05 21.76
C GLY A 570 -0.89 5.46 22.66
N CYS A 571 -0.92 4.14 22.82
CA CYS A 571 -1.74 3.48 23.84
C CYS A 571 -1.13 2.12 24.21
N SER A 572 0.05 2.14 24.82
CA SER A 572 0.60 1.06 25.66
C SER A 572 1.96 1.49 26.23
N GLN A 573 1.94 2.50 27.10
CA GLN A 573 3.03 2.70 28.06
C GLN A 573 2.45 3.28 29.35
N ALA A 574 1.56 2.50 29.97
CA ALA A 574 1.32 2.55 31.40
C ALA A 574 1.64 1.14 31.93
N MET A 575 2.40 1.10 33.04
CA MET A 575 2.98 -0.07 33.70
C MET A 575 4.37 -0.49 33.23
N ARG A 576 5.37 0.32 33.57
CA ARG A 576 6.35 -0.02 34.63
C ARG A 576 7.10 1.26 35.04
N GLU A 577 6.96 1.55 36.33
CA GLU A 577 7.35 2.74 37.13
C GLU A 577 6.60 4.04 36.84
#